data_AF-A0A356V2B1-F1
#
_entry.id   AF-A0A356V2B1-F1
#
_cell.length_a   1.000
_cell.length_b   1.000
_cell.length_c   1.000
_cell.angle_alpha   90.00
_cell.angle_beta   90.00
_cell.angle_gamma   90.00
#
_symmetry.space_group_name_H-M   'P 1'
#
loop_
_entity.id
_entity.type
_entity.pdbx_description
1 polymer ?
#
loop_
_entity_poly.entity_id
_entity_poly.type
_entity_poly.pdbx_seq_one_letter_code
_entity_poly.pdbx_strand_id
1 'polypeptide(L)' 'VMNALEATPPDSPADIVARGVMLTGGGALLGELDLALREQTGLAISIADETLNCVALGTGKALEYEKQLHHVIDYDS' A
#
# COMPACT_ATOMS: atom_id res chain seq x y z
N VAL A 1 6.33 -10.36 1.35
CA VAL A 1 5.32 -10.06 0.31
C VAL A 1 4.51 -11.31 -0.03
N MET A 2 5.12 -12.42 -0.44
CA MET A 2 4.39 -13.67 -0.74
C MET A 2 3.46 -14.15 0.38
N ASN A 3 3.95 -14.23 1.63
CA ASN A 3 3.10 -14.60 2.77
C ASN A 3 1.87 -13.69 2.94
N ALA A 4 1.95 -12.41 2.55
CA ALA A 4 0.83 -11.48 2.63
C ALA A 4 -0.19 -11.72 1.50
N LEU A 5 0.29 -12.07 0.30
CA LEU A 5 -0.58 -12.48 -0.82
C LEU A 5 -1.31 -13.79 -0.49
N GLU A 6 -0.63 -14.75 0.14
CA GLU A 6 -1.21 -16.02 0.58
C GLU A 6 -2.21 -15.85 1.73
N ALA A 7 -2.02 -14.86 2.60
CA ALA A 7 -2.92 -14.54 3.69
C ALA A 7 -4.14 -13.69 3.25
N THR A 8 -4.16 -13.20 2.00
CA THR A 8 -5.27 -12.41 1.50
C THR A 8 -6.50 -13.32 1.34
N PRO A 9 -7.69 -12.91 1.82
CA PRO A 9 -8.91 -13.70 1.70
C PRO A 9 -9.15 -14.15 0.24
N PRO A 10 -9.65 -15.37 0.01
CA PRO A 10 -9.80 -15.97 -1.32
C PRO A 10 -10.74 -15.21 -2.26
N ASP A 11 -11.57 -14.30 -1.72
CA ASP A 11 -12.54 -13.51 -2.48
C ASP A 11 -11.96 -12.20 -3.08
N SER A 12 -10.73 -11.81 -2.71
CA SER A 12 -10.05 -10.57 -3.14
C SER A 12 -8.70 -10.70 -3.89
N PRO A 13 -8.15 -11.88 -4.27
CA PRO A 13 -6.89 -11.93 -5.02
C PRO A 13 -6.99 -11.24 -6.38
N ALA A 14 -8.17 -11.28 -7.00
CA ALA A 14 -8.41 -10.68 -8.31
C ALA A 14 -8.17 -9.16 -8.32
N ASP A 15 -8.51 -8.47 -7.23
CA ASP A 15 -8.31 -7.02 -7.13
C ASP A 15 -6.83 -6.65 -7.01
N ILE A 16 -6.03 -7.45 -6.29
CA ILE A 16 -4.58 -7.24 -6.19
C ILE A 16 -3.90 -7.57 -7.51
N VAL A 17 -4.35 -8.62 -8.22
CA VAL A 17 -3.84 -8.94 -9.56
C VAL A 17 -4.17 -7.83 -10.56
N ALA A 18 -5.36 -7.23 -10.48
CA ALA A 18 -5.78 -6.16 -11.37
C ALA A 18 -5.11 -4.81 -11.08
N ARG A 19 -4.94 -4.45 -9.80
CA ARG A 19 -4.44 -3.13 -9.38
C ARG A 19 -2.96 -3.10 -9.02
N GLY A 20 -2.38 -4.26 -8.69
CA GLY A 20 -1.00 -4.41 -8.28
C GLY A 20 -0.73 -3.99 -6.84
N VAL A 21 0.55 -3.76 -6.54
CA VAL A 21 1.07 -3.32 -5.24
C VAL A 21 1.67 -1.91 -5.37
N MET A 22 1.41 -1.05 -4.40
CA MET A 22 2.03 0.27 -4.29
C MET A 22 3.14 0.25 -3.24
N LEU A 23 4.35 0.65 -3.62
CA LEU A 23 5.48 0.83 -2.71
C LEU A 23 5.51 2.25 -2.17
N THR A 24 5.71 2.36 -0.86
CA THR A 24 5.82 3.63 -0.12
C THR A 24 6.96 3.54 0.90
N GLY A 25 7.33 4.68 1.51
CA GLY A 25 8.42 4.79 2.46
C GLY A 25 9.81 4.77 1.80
N GLY A 26 10.86 4.95 2.61
CA GLY A 26 12.24 5.05 2.11
C GLY A 26 12.77 3.76 1.48
N GLY A 27 12.27 2.60 1.90
CA GLY A 27 12.65 1.30 1.32
C GLY A 27 12.27 1.16 -0.14
N ALA A 28 11.22 1.85 -0.60
CA ALA A 28 10.80 1.86 -1.99
C ALA A 28 11.83 2.48 -2.95
N LEU A 29 12.77 3.28 -2.43
CA LEU A 29 13.84 3.93 -3.20
C LEU A 29 15.11 3.06 -3.28
N LEU A 30 15.10 1.87 -2.68
CA LEU A 30 16.18 0.91 -2.86
C LEU A 30 16.19 0.47 -4.34
N GLY A 31 17.36 0.56 -4.97
CA GLY A 31 17.50 0.32 -6.40
C GLY A 31 16.86 -0.99 -6.85
N GLU A 32 16.03 -0.88 -7.89
CA GLU A 32 15.35 -2.00 -8.58
C GLU A 32 14.47 -2.89 -7.67
N LEU A 33 14.10 -2.43 -6.47
CA LEU A 33 13.23 -3.20 -5.59
C LEU A 33 11.85 -3.48 -6.23
N ASP A 34 11.29 -2.51 -6.94
CA ASP A 34 10.05 -2.68 -7.68
C ASP A 34 10.17 -3.74 -8.77
N LEU A 35 11.28 -3.74 -9.53
CA LEU A 35 11.55 -4.74 -10.55
C LEU A 35 11.70 -6.14 -9.95
N ALA A 36 12.50 -6.28 -8.91
CA ALA A 36 12.70 -7.58 -8.24
C ALA A 36 11.38 -8.15 -7.70
N LEU A 37 10.50 -7.30 -7.16
CA LEU A 37 9.18 -7.72 -6.69
C LEU A 37 8.24 -8.09 -7.85
N ARG A 38 8.28 -7.36 -8.98
CA ARG A 38 7.52 -7.71 -10.19
C ARG A 38 7.90 -9.09 -10.70
N GLU A 39 9.20 -9.37 -10.81
CA GLU A 39 9.71 -10.64 -11.30
C GLU A 39 9.33 -11.83 -10.41
N GLN A 40 9.40 -11.65 -9.09
CA GLN A 40 9.08 -12.73 -8.15
C GLN A 40 7.58 -12.99 -8.00
N THR A 41 6.76 -11.95 -8.05
CA THR A 41 5.32 -12.06 -7.75
C THR A 41 4.43 -12.14 -8.98
N GLY A 42 4.93 -11.69 -10.14
CA GLY A 42 4.13 -11.53 -11.36
C GLY A 42 3.10 -10.40 -11.31
N LEU A 43 3.07 -9.61 -10.23
CA LEU A 43 2.15 -8.50 -10.05
C LEU A 43 2.73 -7.19 -10.61
N ALA A 44 1.85 -6.26 -11.00
CA ALA A 44 2.25 -4.88 -11.24
C ALA A 44 2.70 -4.25 -9.92
N ILE A 45 3.89 -3.62 -9.89
CA ILE A 45 4.42 -2.94 -8.69
C ILE A 45 4.69 -1.48 -9.05
N SER A 46 4.05 -0.53 -8.38
CA SER A 46 4.24 0.91 -8.64
C SER A 46 4.87 1.60 -7.44
N ILE A 47 5.63 2.67 -7.67
CA ILE A 47 6.22 3.49 -6.62
C ILE A 47 5.38 4.77 -6.49
N ALA A 48 4.99 5.14 -5.27
CA ALA A 48 4.20 6.36 -5.05
C ALA A 48 5.02 7.64 -5.29
N ASP A 49 4.39 8.69 -5.85
CA ASP A 49 5.09 9.93 -6.21
C ASP A 49 5.79 10.61 -5.02
N GLU A 50 5.12 10.67 -3.86
CA GLU A 50 5.68 11.22 -2.62
C GLU A 50 6.00 10.11 -1.59
N THR A 51 6.70 9.05 -2.02
CA THR A 51 7.00 7.85 -1.21
C THR A 51 7.39 8.12 0.24
N LEU A 52 8.30 9.08 0.49
CA LEU A 52 8.77 9.42 1.83
C LEU A 52 7.71 10.11 2.70
N ASN A 53 6.78 10.84 2.07
CA ASN A 53 5.76 11.62 2.74
C ASN A 53 4.40 10.90 2.79
N CYS A 54 4.25 9.74 2.14
CA CYS A 54 2.97 9.02 2.04
C CYS A 54 2.25 8.86 3.39
N VAL A 55 2.99 8.55 4.46
CA VAL A 55 2.41 8.42 5.81
C VAL A 55 1.89 9.77 6.30
N ALA A 56 2.74 10.80 6.31
CA ALA A 56 2.36 12.13 6.78
C ALA A 56 1.19 12.72 5.97
N LEU A 57 1.21 12.59 4.64
CA LEU A 57 0.15 13.05 3.75
C LEU A 57 -1.15 12.26 3.95
N GLY A 58 -1.07 10.94 4.12
CA GLY A 58 -2.22 10.09 4.37
C GLY A 58 -2.88 10.42 5.71
N THR A 59 -2.08 10.61 6.76
CA THR A 59 -2.56 11.04 8.08
C THR A 59 -3.17 12.44 8.02
N GLY A 60 -2.52 13.40 7.34
CA GLY A 60 -3.08 14.75 7.16
C GLY A 60 -4.42 14.72 6.45
N LYS A 61 -4.54 13.95 5.35
CA LYS A 61 -5.82 13.75 4.65
C LYS A 61 -6.86 13.08 5.53
N ALA A 62 -6.49 12.10 6.36
CA ALA A 62 -7.45 11.48 7.27
C ALA A 62 -8.08 12.54 8.20
N LEU A 63 -7.27 13.43 8.76
CA LEU A 63 -7.74 14.55 9.60
C LEU A 63 -8.58 15.57 8.81
N GLU A 64 -8.20 15.92 7.58
CA GLU A 64 -9.01 16.81 6.73
C GLU A 64 -10.41 16.23 6.45
N TYR A 65 -10.49 14.92 6.29
CA TYR A 65 -11.73 14.18 6.02
C TYR A 65 -12.26 13.44 7.26
N GLU A 66 -12.02 13.97 8.46
CA GLU A 66 -12.33 13.32 9.75
C GLU A 66 -13.75 12.76 9.80
N LYS A 67 -14.75 13.53 9.35
CA LYS A 67 -16.15 13.09 9.35
C LYS A 67 -16.41 11.84 8.50
N GLN A 68 -15.66 11.66 7.42
CA GLN A 68 -15.80 10.52 6.50
C GLN A 68 -14.92 9.34 6.94
N LEU A 69 -13.77 9.65 7.55
CA LEU A 69 -12.76 8.67 7.96
C LEU A 69 -12.70 8.48 9.48
N HIS A 70 -13.79 8.79 10.18
CA HIS A 70 -13.89 8.72 11.64
C HIS A 70 -13.41 7.39 12.20
N HIS A 71 -13.82 6.27 11.60
CA HIS A 71 -13.42 4.91 11.98
C HIS A 71 -11.91 4.61 11.85
N VAL A 72 -11.15 5.45 11.14
CA VAL A 72 -9.69 5.33 10.99
C VAL A 72 -8.95 6.11 12.09
N ILE A 73 -9.59 7.14 12.63
CA ILE A 73 -8.99 8.09 13.59
C ILE A 73 -9.38 7.72 15.01
N ASP A 74 -10.62 7.29 15.20
CA ASP A 74 -11.12 6.89 16.50
C ASP A 74 -10.59 5.50 16.88
N TYR A 75 -9.87 5.48 17.99
CA TYR A 75 -9.46 4.26 18.68
C TYR A 75 -10.44 4.02 19.81
N ASP A 76 -11.60 3.42 19.52
CA ASP A 76 -12.50 2.92 20.56
C ASP A 76 -11.75 1.82 21.33
N SER A 77 -11.48 2.08 22.61
CA SER A 77 -10.90 1.12 23.58
C SER A 77 -11.98 0.26 24.23
#